data_AF-A0A5B0K7F0-F1
#
_entry.id   AF-A0A5B0K7F0-F1
#
_cell.length_a   1.000
_cell.length_b   1.000
_cell.length_c   1.000
_cell.angle_alpha   90.00
_cell.angle_beta   90.00
_cell.angle_gamma   90.00
#
_symmetry.space_group_name_H-M   'P 1'
#
loop_
_entity.id
_entity.type
_entity.pdbx_description
1 polymer ?
#
loop_
_entity_poly.entity_id
_entity_poly.type
_entity_poly.pdbx_seq_one_letter_code
_entity_poly.pdbx_strand_id
1 'polypeptide(L)'
;NLFAPSLSEYGSLAGLASLRYQGDGMLFDIAFWANEKGVSARQQLLIRQNDNGLELVQEELANVQPRTDEKAVFSNIAFLEGAPPLSEHWSVFDTNDAVFNAARSAHAATVIFVMGQNSQIEQLARYIHTLRRQRGTALKIVVRESVPSLRATDERLLLSCGANLVISHSSALSRCLTLIESVQNQQFSRRVPEDLTTLFSNTEPLKLKGYQKWDVFCDAVQKIVSNPLLPADGKGVLVALRPAPGLRVEQALTLCRPHRMGDIATIADKRLMIFLSFCRVNDLDIALNHIFPLPTGDIFSNRVIWFEDKQIAAELVNMQDVKPERWTKPLPVTTQPGKIINATHDGRHWRRYPEPHRLSADTGEQSS
;
A
#
# COMPACT_ATOMS: atom_id res chain seq x y z
N ASN A 1 -24.40 6.80 -27.16
CA ASN A 1 -25.81 6.86 -26.71
C ASN A 1 -25.91 6.33 -25.30
N LEU A 2 -25.95 7.23 -24.32
CA LEU A 2 -26.79 7.23 -23.11
C LEU A 2 -26.33 8.39 -22.22
N PHE A 3 -27.28 9.30 -21.94
CA PHE A 3 -27.22 10.48 -21.08
C PHE A 3 -26.52 11.74 -21.62
N ALA A 4 -27.15 12.39 -22.59
CA ALA A 4 -27.30 13.85 -22.56
C ALA A 4 -28.57 14.13 -21.74
N PRO A 5 -28.52 14.77 -20.56
CA PRO A 5 -29.73 15.24 -19.93
C PRO A 5 -30.25 16.40 -20.78
N SER A 6 -31.45 16.22 -21.33
CA SER A 6 -32.25 17.32 -21.85
C SER A 6 -32.43 18.34 -20.73
N LEU A 7 -31.97 19.57 -20.97
CA LEU A 7 -32.12 20.72 -20.05
C LEU A 7 -33.59 21.12 -19.79
N SER A 8 -34.56 20.30 -20.19
CA SER A 8 -36.00 20.57 -20.07
C SER A 8 -36.67 19.91 -18.85
N GLU A 9 -35.99 19.03 -18.10
CA GLU A 9 -36.64 18.31 -16.97
C GLU A 9 -36.28 18.84 -15.57
N TYR A 10 -35.32 19.77 -15.43
CA TYR A 10 -34.97 20.40 -14.15
C TYR A 10 -34.81 21.92 -14.29
N GLY A 11 -35.91 22.63 -14.52
CA GLY A 11 -35.94 24.10 -14.64
C GLY A 11 -35.70 24.89 -13.34
N SER A 12 -35.13 24.28 -12.30
CA SER A 12 -34.92 24.91 -10.99
C SER A 12 -33.46 25.03 -10.55
N LEU A 13 -32.51 24.40 -11.25
CA LEU A 13 -31.10 24.40 -10.86
C LEU A 13 -30.23 24.96 -11.99
N ALA A 14 -29.54 26.07 -11.68
CA ALA A 14 -28.57 26.69 -12.58
C ALA A 14 -27.22 25.97 -12.58
N GLY A 15 -27.00 24.95 -11.73
CA GLY A 15 -25.76 24.19 -11.71
C GLY A 15 -25.70 23.12 -10.64
N LEU A 16 -24.76 22.20 -10.79
CA LEU A 16 -24.38 21.19 -9.84
C LEU A 16 -22.85 21.10 -9.79
N ALA A 17 -22.29 21.24 -8.60
CA ALA A 17 -20.87 21.04 -8.34
C ALA A 17 -20.67 20.24 -7.04
N SER A 18 -19.53 19.56 -6.94
CA SER A 18 -19.12 18.82 -5.75
C SER A 18 -17.67 19.15 -5.40
N LEU A 19 -17.39 19.27 -4.11
CA LEU A 19 -16.05 19.47 -3.59
C LEU A 19 -15.56 18.15 -2.98
N ARG A 20 -14.42 17.65 -3.43
CA ARG A 20 -13.81 16.40 -2.95
C ARG A 20 -12.43 16.68 -2.41
N TYR A 21 -12.11 16.15 -1.24
CA TYR A 21 -10.74 16.21 -0.71
C TYR A 21 -9.87 15.15 -1.39
N GLN A 22 -8.71 15.55 -1.88
CA GLN A 22 -7.71 14.67 -2.48
C GLN A 22 -6.32 15.00 -1.89
N GLY A 23 -5.94 14.29 -0.83
CA GLY A 23 -4.72 14.58 -0.07
C GLY A 23 -4.82 15.95 0.62
N ASP A 24 -3.85 16.83 0.35
CA ASP A 24 -3.79 18.20 0.91
C ASP A 24 -4.56 19.24 0.08
N GLY A 25 -5.21 18.84 -1.01
CA GLY A 25 -5.94 19.71 -1.92
C GLY A 25 -7.43 19.38 -1.96
N MET A 26 -8.23 20.33 -2.42
CA MET A 26 -9.63 20.10 -2.76
C MET A 26 -9.80 20.15 -4.26
N LEU A 27 -10.62 19.26 -4.80
CA LEU A 27 -11.00 19.21 -6.19
C LEU A 27 -12.47 19.61 -6.29
N PHE A 28 -12.73 20.64 -7.07
CA PHE A 28 -14.06 21.16 -7.33
C PHE A 28 -14.54 20.67 -8.69
N ASP A 29 -15.38 19.64 -8.66
CA ASP A 29 -15.99 19.03 -9.84
C ASP A 29 -17.29 19.73 -10.18
N ILE A 30 -17.33 20.42 -11.31
CA ILE A 30 -18.53 21.04 -11.86
C ILE A 30 -19.16 20.03 -12.82
N ALA A 31 -20.28 19.43 -12.42
CA ALA A 31 -21.05 18.54 -13.28
C ALA A 31 -21.68 19.34 -14.42
N PHE A 32 -22.39 20.42 -14.08
CA PHE A 32 -22.88 21.42 -15.02
C PHE A 32 -23.07 22.78 -14.32
N TRP A 33 -22.94 23.86 -15.06
CA TRP A 33 -23.21 25.22 -14.61
C TRP A 33 -23.72 26.03 -15.80
N ALA A 34 -24.95 26.52 -15.70
CA ALA A 34 -25.66 27.27 -16.71
C ALA A 34 -25.81 28.72 -16.25
N ASN A 35 -25.42 29.65 -17.11
CA ASN A 35 -25.69 31.08 -16.95
C ASN A 35 -26.17 31.68 -18.28
N GLU A 36 -26.44 32.98 -18.30
CA GLU A 36 -26.89 33.69 -19.51
C GLU A 36 -25.89 33.64 -20.68
N LYS A 37 -24.62 33.28 -20.41
CA LYS A 37 -23.56 33.16 -21.42
C LYS A 37 -23.39 31.74 -21.95
N GLY A 38 -24.10 30.75 -21.40
CA GLY A 38 -24.07 29.37 -21.85
C GLY A 38 -23.96 28.34 -20.72
N VAL A 39 -23.77 27.08 -21.11
CA VAL A 39 -23.60 25.95 -20.19
C VAL A 39 -22.15 25.47 -20.23
N SER A 40 -21.49 25.43 -19.08
CA SER A 40 -20.22 24.73 -18.87
C SER A 40 -20.49 23.43 -18.13
N ALA A 41 -19.88 22.32 -18.56
CA ALA A 41 -20.06 21.02 -17.94
C ALA A 41 -18.73 20.27 -17.86
N ARG A 42 -18.60 19.39 -16.87
CA ARG A 42 -17.43 18.52 -16.65
C ARG A 42 -16.10 19.28 -16.51
N GLN A 43 -16.09 20.33 -15.70
CA GLN A 43 -14.85 21.02 -15.34
C GLN A 43 -14.37 20.53 -13.98
N GLN A 44 -13.05 20.37 -13.84
CA GLN A 44 -12.40 20.04 -12.58
C GLN A 44 -11.43 21.16 -12.25
N LEU A 45 -11.63 21.80 -11.11
CA LEU A 45 -10.80 22.91 -10.66
C LEU A 45 -10.09 22.51 -9.36
N LEU A 46 -8.78 22.73 -9.30
CA LEU A 46 -8.04 22.50 -8.07
C LEU A 46 -8.23 23.72 -7.15
N ILE A 47 -8.51 23.48 -5.88
CA ILE A 47 -8.71 24.49 -4.85
C ILE A 47 -7.68 24.25 -3.75
N ARG A 48 -7.05 25.35 -3.31
CA ARG A 48 -6.14 25.39 -2.16
C ARG A 48 -6.85 26.04 -0.98
N GLN A 49 -6.64 25.49 0.21
CA GLN A 49 -7.04 26.16 1.45
C GLN A 49 -5.85 26.97 1.97
N ASN A 50 -6.04 28.27 2.13
CA ASN A 50 -5.09 29.16 2.80
C ASN A 50 -5.75 29.71 4.09
N ASP A 51 -4.99 30.44 4.89
CA ASP A 51 -5.50 31.06 6.14
C ASP A 51 -6.68 32.02 5.91
N ASN A 52 -6.85 32.53 4.68
CA ASN A 52 -7.93 33.44 4.28
C ASN A 52 -9.10 32.74 3.55
N GLY A 53 -9.12 31.40 3.45
CA GLY A 53 -10.23 30.64 2.86
C GLY A 53 -9.84 29.76 1.66
N LEU A 54 -10.83 29.48 0.81
CA LEU A 54 -10.67 28.63 -0.38
C LEU A 54 -10.25 29.48 -1.58
N GLU A 55 -9.11 29.15 -2.17
CA GLU A 55 -8.58 29.83 -3.35
C GLU A 55 -8.52 28.86 -4.52
N LEU A 56 -9.06 29.29 -5.68
CA LEU A 56 -8.90 28.53 -6.92
C LEU A 56 -7.42 28.55 -7.30
N VAL A 57 -6.83 27.38 -7.52
CA VAL A 57 -5.53 27.32 -8.16
C VAL A 57 -5.76 27.68 -9.62
N GLN A 58 -5.58 28.96 -9.96
CA GLN A 58 -5.45 29.34 -11.35
C GLN A 58 -4.26 28.57 -11.90
N GLU A 59 -4.54 27.55 -12.73
CA GLU A 59 -3.63 27.25 -13.81
C GLU A 59 -3.62 28.52 -14.65
N GLU A 60 -2.59 29.36 -14.45
CA GLU A 60 -2.02 30.02 -15.61
C GLU A 60 -1.85 28.87 -16.61
N LEU A 61 -2.68 28.85 -17.66
CA LEU A 61 -2.35 28.18 -18.89
C LEU A 61 -1.03 28.84 -19.30
N ALA A 62 0.07 28.33 -18.73
CA ALA A 62 1.40 28.79 -19.00
C ALA A 62 1.49 28.68 -20.50
N ASN A 63 1.45 29.84 -21.15
CA ASN A 63 1.40 29.99 -22.58
C ASN A 63 2.45 29.01 -23.11
N VAL A 64 2.00 27.90 -23.72
CA VAL A 64 2.88 26.77 -24.01
C VAL A 64 3.76 27.23 -25.15
N GLN A 65 4.86 27.90 -24.80
CA GLN A 65 5.95 28.08 -25.74
C GLN A 65 6.32 26.67 -26.21
N PRO A 66 6.42 26.45 -27.54
CA PRO A 66 6.78 25.14 -28.07
C PRO A 66 8.11 24.73 -27.43
N ARG A 67 8.04 23.74 -26.53
CA ARG A 67 9.22 23.23 -25.85
C ARG A 67 9.97 22.40 -26.88
N THR A 68 11.18 22.81 -27.19
CA THR A 68 11.97 22.28 -28.30
C THR A 68 12.27 20.79 -28.18
N ASP A 69 12.18 20.22 -26.98
CA ASP A 69 12.51 18.83 -26.67
C ASP A 69 11.30 17.93 -26.38
N GLU A 70 10.07 18.36 -26.66
CA GLU A 70 8.86 17.58 -26.30
C GLU A 70 8.81 16.19 -26.97
N LYS A 71 9.37 16.07 -28.18
CA LYS A 71 9.50 14.80 -28.90
C LYS A 71 10.69 13.95 -28.45
N ALA A 72 11.63 14.51 -27.70
CA ALA A 72 12.86 13.82 -27.31
C ALA A 72 12.55 12.68 -26.34
N VAL A 73 13.22 11.54 -26.53
CA VAL A 73 13.10 10.36 -25.67
C VAL A 73 14.49 9.98 -25.17
N PHE A 74 14.68 10.06 -23.86
CA PHE A 74 15.90 9.63 -23.17
C PHE A 74 15.63 8.29 -22.50
N SER A 75 16.26 7.24 -23.00
CA SER A 75 15.97 5.88 -22.57
C SER A 75 17.23 5.14 -22.14
N ASN A 76 17.08 4.28 -21.13
CA ASN A 76 18.06 3.23 -20.90
C ASN A 76 18.03 2.23 -22.08
N ILE A 77 19.19 1.73 -22.51
CA ILE A 77 19.36 0.76 -23.61
C ILE A 77 18.57 -0.52 -23.39
N ALA A 78 18.45 -0.97 -22.14
CA ALA A 78 17.71 -2.18 -21.78
C ALA A 78 16.21 -2.10 -22.12
N PHE A 79 15.66 -0.91 -22.34
CA PHE A 79 14.26 -0.72 -22.70
C PHE A 79 13.94 -1.28 -24.09
N LEU A 80 14.88 -1.16 -25.03
CA LEU A 80 14.66 -1.52 -26.44
C LEU A 80 14.86 -3.01 -26.74
N GLU A 81 15.22 -3.81 -25.73
CA GLU A 81 15.37 -5.27 -25.86
C GLU A 81 16.31 -5.69 -27.02
N GLY A 82 17.35 -4.89 -27.27
CA GLY A 82 18.32 -5.10 -28.36
C GLY A 82 18.01 -4.39 -29.67
N ALA A 83 16.85 -3.74 -29.79
CA ALA A 83 16.52 -2.92 -30.96
C ALA A 83 17.34 -1.62 -31.00
N PRO A 84 17.67 -1.10 -32.20
CA PRO A 84 18.27 0.22 -32.35
C PRO A 84 17.29 1.35 -31.97
N PRO A 85 17.78 2.59 -31.80
CA PRO A 85 16.91 3.75 -31.62
C PRO A 85 15.82 3.85 -32.69
N LEU A 86 14.58 4.05 -32.26
CA LEU A 86 13.40 3.94 -33.12
C LEU A 86 13.17 5.17 -34.02
N SER A 87 13.78 6.30 -33.69
CA SER A 87 13.79 7.52 -34.50
C SER A 87 14.94 8.45 -34.09
N GLU A 88 15.12 9.55 -34.82
CA GLU A 88 16.11 10.60 -34.50
C GLU A 88 15.90 11.27 -33.14
N HIS A 89 14.71 11.12 -32.54
CA HIS A 89 14.39 11.70 -31.24
C HIS A 89 14.83 10.82 -30.05
N TRP A 90 15.26 9.57 -30.31
CA TRP A 90 15.68 8.64 -29.27
C TRP A 90 17.17 8.79 -28.97
N SER A 91 17.48 9.23 -27.75
CA SER A 91 18.82 9.14 -27.17
C SER A 91 18.85 7.98 -26.18
N VAL A 92 19.73 7.02 -26.44
CA VAL A 92 19.82 5.77 -25.68
C VAL A 92 21.10 5.77 -24.86
N PHE A 93 21.00 5.36 -23.59
CA PHE A 93 22.11 5.40 -22.63
C PHE A 93 22.29 4.04 -21.95
N ASP A 94 23.53 3.72 -21.58
CA ASP A 94 23.85 2.42 -20.97
C ASP A 94 23.32 2.27 -19.54
N THR A 95 23.18 3.37 -18.81
CA THR A 95 22.81 3.36 -17.39
C THR A 95 21.72 4.37 -17.06
N ASN A 96 20.95 4.08 -16.00
CA ASN A 96 19.97 5.04 -15.48
C ASN A 96 20.62 6.34 -14.99
N ASP A 97 21.89 6.31 -14.57
CA ASP A 97 22.63 7.50 -14.17
C ASP A 97 22.86 8.45 -15.36
N ALA A 98 23.22 7.89 -16.51
CA ALA A 98 23.38 8.66 -17.75
C ALA A 98 22.04 9.23 -18.23
N VAL A 99 20.96 8.44 -18.17
CA VAL A 99 19.58 8.92 -18.44
C VAL A 99 19.22 10.09 -17.52
N PHE A 100 19.46 9.94 -16.20
CA PHE A 100 19.18 10.97 -15.22
C PHE A 100 19.97 12.25 -15.49
N ASN A 101 21.27 12.15 -15.75
CA ASN A 101 22.12 13.31 -16.04
C ASN A 101 21.69 14.05 -17.31
N ALA A 102 21.32 13.34 -18.37
CA ALA A 102 20.77 13.94 -19.59
C ALA A 102 19.42 14.62 -19.32
N ALA A 103 18.54 13.99 -18.53
CA ALA A 103 17.23 14.52 -18.20
C ALA A 103 17.27 15.82 -17.36
N ARG A 104 18.37 16.12 -16.66
CA ARG A 104 18.51 17.35 -15.85
C ARG A 104 18.46 18.63 -16.68
N SER A 105 18.78 18.58 -17.97
CA SER A 105 18.67 19.72 -18.89
C SER A 105 17.40 19.69 -19.75
N ALA A 106 16.58 18.62 -19.68
CA ALA A 106 15.35 18.45 -20.45
C ALA A 106 14.17 19.24 -19.87
N HIS A 107 13.29 19.77 -20.70
CA HIS A 107 12.10 20.52 -20.26
C HIS A 107 10.83 19.69 -20.42
N ALA A 108 10.61 19.07 -21.57
CA ALA A 108 9.41 18.27 -21.86
C ALA A 108 9.70 16.88 -22.43
N ALA A 109 10.96 16.42 -22.45
CA ALA A 109 11.30 15.09 -22.94
C ALA A 109 10.56 13.95 -22.21
N THR A 110 10.49 12.79 -22.85
CA THR A 110 10.16 11.52 -22.19
C THR A 110 11.43 10.88 -21.66
N VAL A 111 11.45 10.57 -20.37
CA VAL A 111 12.56 9.93 -19.66
C VAL A 111 12.14 8.54 -19.26
N ILE A 112 12.88 7.52 -19.70
CA ILE A 112 12.57 6.11 -19.50
C ILE A 112 13.71 5.46 -18.72
N PHE A 113 13.44 5.17 -17.45
CA PHE A 113 14.31 4.33 -16.62
C PHE A 113 13.93 2.87 -16.75
N VAL A 114 14.92 1.98 -16.62
CA VAL A 114 14.69 0.53 -16.55
C VAL A 114 15.12 0.01 -15.19
N MET A 115 14.24 -0.72 -14.53
CA MET A 115 14.49 -1.35 -13.25
C MET A 115 14.69 -2.85 -13.44
N GLY A 116 15.91 -3.33 -13.16
CA GLY A 116 16.24 -4.75 -13.22
C GLY A 116 16.30 -5.44 -11.87
N GLN A 117 16.45 -4.69 -10.78
CA GLN A 117 16.62 -5.25 -9.43
C GLN A 117 15.96 -4.35 -8.37
N ASN A 118 15.45 -4.96 -7.29
CA ASN A 118 14.80 -4.23 -6.18
C ASN A 118 15.75 -3.29 -5.41
N SER A 119 17.06 -3.55 -5.43
CA SER A 119 18.07 -2.66 -4.84
C SER A 119 18.09 -1.27 -5.48
N GLN A 120 17.59 -1.13 -6.71
CA GLN A 120 17.59 0.12 -7.46
C GLN A 120 16.39 1.03 -7.15
N ILE A 121 15.38 0.55 -6.41
CA ILE A 121 14.16 1.31 -6.12
C ILE A 121 14.46 2.65 -5.46
N GLU A 122 15.32 2.66 -4.44
CA GLU A 122 15.64 3.88 -3.70
C GLU A 122 16.33 4.91 -4.60
N GLN A 123 17.27 4.45 -5.43
CA GLN A 123 17.99 5.31 -6.37
C GLN A 123 17.04 5.88 -7.44
N LEU A 124 16.16 5.04 -8.00
CA LEU A 124 15.16 5.48 -8.97
C LEU A 124 14.19 6.48 -8.35
N ALA A 125 13.71 6.24 -7.13
CA ALA A 125 12.87 7.18 -6.39
C ALA A 125 13.54 8.55 -6.25
N ARG A 126 14.84 8.58 -5.89
CA ARG A 126 15.65 9.81 -5.83
C ARG A 126 15.75 10.53 -7.18
N TYR A 127 15.98 9.80 -8.26
CA TYR A 127 16.07 10.38 -9.61
C TYR A 127 14.76 10.98 -10.06
N ILE A 128 13.67 10.23 -9.92
CA ILE A 128 12.33 10.66 -10.31
C ILE A 128 11.91 11.90 -9.51
N HIS A 129 12.09 11.87 -8.19
CA HIS A 129 11.78 12.99 -7.30
C HIS A 129 12.57 14.25 -7.65
N THR A 130 13.89 14.10 -7.83
CA THR A 130 14.78 15.22 -8.20
C THR A 130 14.37 15.82 -9.54
N LEU A 131 14.15 15.00 -10.57
CA LEU A 131 13.71 15.47 -11.88
C LEU A 131 12.36 16.17 -11.81
N ARG A 132 11.38 15.60 -11.10
CA ARG A 132 10.05 16.19 -10.99
C ARG A 132 10.07 17.53 -10.28
N ARG A 133 10.85 17.66 -9.20
CA ARG A 133 11.00 18.91 -8.44
C ARG A 133 11.78 19.98 -9.20
N GLN A 134 12.81 19.61 -9.95
CA GLN A 134 13.68 20.57 -10.65
C GLN A 134 13.18 20.96 -12.04
N ARG A 135 12.48 20.05 -12.75
CA ARG A 135 12.09 20.24 -14.16
C ARG A 135 10.59 20.48 -14.35
N GLY A 136 9.78 20.28 -13.32
CA GLY A 136 8.35 20.62 -13.31
C GLY A 136 7.45 19.56 -13.95
N THR A 137 6.25 19.97 -14.35
CA THR A 137 5.13 19.09 -14.72
C THR A 137 5.20 18.53 -16.14
N ALA A 138 6.02 19.14 -16.99
CA ALA A 138 6.10 18.87 -18.42
C ALA A 138 6.84 17.58 -18.80
N LEU A 139 7.80 17.18 -17.97
CA LEU A 139 8.63 16.00 -18.21
C LEU A 139 7.79 14.73 -18.05
N LYS A 140 7.87 13.79 -18.99
CA LYS A 140 7.18 12.50 -18.89
C LYS A 140 8.16 11.46 -18.37
N ILE A 141 8.01 11.04 -17.11
CA ILE A 141 8.91 10.09 -16.46
C ILE A 141 8.26 8.72 -16.42
N VAL A 142 8.89 7.73 -17.03
CA VAL A 142 8.41 6.35 -17.14
C VAL A 142 9.43 5.41 -16.52
N VAL A 143 8.95 4.41 -15.76
CA VAL A 143 9.78 3.33 -15.24
C VAL A 143 9.33 2.01 -15.86
N ARG A 144 10.23 1.32 -16.53
CA ARG A 144 10.03 -0.03 -17.07
C ARG A 144 10.63 -1.06 -16.12
N GLU A 145 9.79 -1.93 -15.57
CA GLU A 145 10.24 -3.14 -14.88
C GLU A 145 10.70 -4.16 -15.92
N SER A 146 11.93 -4.68 -15.81
CA SER A 146 12.42 -5.75 -16.70
C SER A 146 12.31 -7.15 -16.08
N VAL A 147 12.22 -7.26 -14.75
CA VAL A 147 12.13 -8.52 -14.00
C VAL A 147 10.98 -8.44 -12.99
N PRO A 148 10.13 -9.48 -12.82
CA PRO A 148 9.00 -9.51 -11.87
C PRO A 148 9.46 -9.38 -10.42
N SER A 149 9.65 -8.15 -9.96
CA SER A 149 10.30 -7.85 -8.70
C SER A 149 9.68 -6.66 -7.99
N LEU A 150 9.00 -5.79 -8.73
CA LEU A 150 8.34 -4.61 -8.22
C LEU A 150 7.11 -5.00 -7.40
N ARG A 151 7.09 -4.58 -6.13
CA ARG A 151 5.91 -4.72 -5.28
C ARG A 151 4.98 -3.54 -5.50
N ALA A 152 3.68 -3.73 -5.23
CA ALA A 152 2.69 -2.65 -5.30
C ALA A 152 3.04 -1.43 -4.44
N THR A 153 3.73 -1.64 -3.31
CA THR A 153 4.21 -0.55 -2.45
C THR A 153 5.33 0.26 -3.12
N ASP A 154 6.26 -0.41 -3.78
CA ASP A 154 7.40 0.21 -4.47
C ASP A 154 6.93 0.93 -5.74
N GLU A 155 5.98 0.35 -6.48
CA GLU A 155 5.33 1.02 -7.61
C GLU A 155 4.68 2.34 -7.18
N ARG A 156 3.95 2.33 -6.05
CA ARG A 156 3.34 3.54 -5.49
C ARG A 156 4.37 4.55 -5.04
N LEU A 157 5.49 4.12 -4.47
CA LEU A 157 6.60 5.02 -4.14
C LEU A 157 7.08 5.76 -5.38
N LEU A 158 7.38 5.04 -6.47
CA LEU A 158 7.87 5.65 -7.72
C LEU A 158 6.85 6.64 -8.32
N LEU A 159 5.56 6.27 -8.30
CA LEU A 159 4.47 7.15 -8.72
C LEU A 159 4.35 8.41 -7.84
N SER A 160 4.49 8.26 -6.52
CA SER A 160 4.44 9.36 -5.55
C SER A 160 5.67 10.27 -5.63
N CYS A 161 6.81 9.74 -6.08
CA CYS A 161 8.02 10.52 -6.37
C CYS A 161 7.87 11.39 -7.62
N GLY A 162 6.95 11.08 -8.54
CA GLY A 162 6.72 11.87 -9.74
C GLY A 162 6.70 11.12 -11.06
N ALA A 163 6.74 9.78 -11.05
CA ALA A 163 6.62 8.99 -12.27
C ALA A 163 5.21 9.12 -12.86
N ASN A 164 5.11 9.32 -14.17
CA ASN A 164 3.84 9.32 -14.89
C ASN A 164 3.29 7.90 -14.96
N LEU A 165 4.16 6.93 -15.26
CA LEU A 165 3.77 5.56 -15.53
C LEU A 165 4.85 4.57 -15.08
N VAL A 166 4.39 3.43 -14.56
CA VAL A 166 5.21 2.24 -14.34
C VAL A 166 4.71 1.13 -15.25
N ILE A 167 5.61 0.53 -16.04
CA ILE A 167 5.29 -0.53 -17.01
C ILE A 167 5.80 -1.86 -16.47
N SER A 168 4.89 -2.79 -16.19
CA SER A 168 5.22 -4.13 -15.67
C SER A 168 6.02 -4.97 -16.66
N HIS A 169 6.90 -5.85 -16.16
CA HIS A 169 7.74 -6.77 -16.93
C HIS A 169 6.95 -7.63 -17.94
N SER A 170 5.67 -7.93 -17.64
CA SER A 170 4.80 -8.76 -18.48
C SER A 170 4.37 -8.08 -19.79
N SER A 171 4.53 -6.75 -19.89
CA SER A 171 4.19 -6.01 -21.12
C SER A 171 5.25 -6.24 -22.20
N ALA A 172 4.83 -6.63 -23.40
CA ALA A 172 5.73 -6.72 -24.56
C ALA A 172 6.19 -5.34 -25.04
N LEU A 173 7.33 -5.26 -25.75
CA LEU A 173 7.89 -4.00 -26.26
C LEU A 173 6.87 -3.18 -27.07
N SER A 174 6.06 -3.81 -27.93
CA SER A 174 5.01 -3.13 -28.70
C SER A 174 4.00 -2.41 -27.80
N ARG A 175 3.58 -3.05 -26.70
CA ARG A 175 2.68 -2.45 -25.70
C ARG A 175 3.35 -1.31 -24.97
N CYS A 176 4.64 -1.43 -24.65
CA CYS A 176 5.44 -0.38 -24.01
C CYS A 176 5.49 0.88 -24.88
N LEU A 177 5.70 0.74 -26.18
CA LEU A 177 5.73 1.87 -27.12
C LEU A 177 4.37 2.59 -27.18
N THR A 178 3.26 1.85 -27.25
CA THR A 178 1.91 2.44 -27.18
C THR A 178 1.68 3.19 -25.86
N LEU A 179 2.22 2.70 -24.73
CA LEU A 179 2.13 3.39 -23.45
C LEU A 179 2.95 4.69 -23.43
N ILE A 180 4.13 4.70 -24.07
CA ILE A 180 4.95 5.90 -24.21
C ILE A 180 4.26 6.97 -25.05
N GLU A 181 3.57 6.56 -26.13
CA GLU A 181 2.75 7.47 -26.92
C GLU A 181 1.58 8.02 -26.11
N SER A 182 0.94 7.20 -25.27
CA SER A 182 -0.21 7.63 -24.47
C SER A 182 0.11 8.72 -23.43
N VAL A 183 1.37 8.82 -22.98
CA VAL A 183 1.80 9.84 -22.02
C VAL A 183 2.25 11.13 -22.70
N GLN A 184 2.39 11.16 -24.04
CA GLN A 184 2.74 12.39 -24.74
C GLN A 184 1.69 13.48 -24.52
N ASN A 185 2.14 14.73 -24.44
CA ASN A 185 1.34 15.92 -24.13
C ASN A 185 0.64 15.92 -22.75
N GLN A 186 0.86 14.90 -21.90
CA GLN A 186 0.35 14.92 -20.54
C GLN A 186 1.20 15.82 -19.66
N GLN A 187 0.55 16.69 -18.88
CA GLN A 187 1.19 17.38 -17.77
C GLN A 187 0.96 16.61 -16.48
N PHE A 188 2.02 16.49 -15.67
CA PHE A 188 1.93 15.88 -14.36
C PHE A 188 1.18 16.80 -13.39
N SER A 189 0.00 16.37 -12.93
CA SER A 189 -0.88 17.16 -12.07
C SER A 189 -0.81 16.82 -10.58
N ARG A 190 -0.18 15.68 -10.21
CA ARG A 190 -0.10 15.25 -8.81
C ARG A 190 0.89 16.12 -8.03
N ARG A 191 0.63 16.33 -6.74
CA ARG A 191 1.59 17.01 -5.84
C ARG A 191 2.71 16.02 -5.48
N VAL A 192 3.96 16.48 -5.57
CA VAL A 192 5.12 15.75 -5.04
C VAL A 192 5.64 16.47 -3.80
N PRO A 193 5.71 15.80 -2.62
CA PRO A 193 6.29 16.36 -1.40
C PRO A 193 7.70 16.93 -1.62
N GLU A 194 8.05 17.98 -0.88
CA GLU A 194 9.38 18.59 -1.01
C GLU A 194 10.48 17.66 -0.51
N ASP A 195 10.24 17.01 0.62
CA ASP A 195 11.18 16.11 1.25
C ASP A 195 10.89 14.64 0.86
N LEU A 196 11.87 14.01 0.21
CA LEU A 196 11.84 12.62 -0.18
C LEU A 196 11.82 11.66 1.03
N THR A 197 12.35 12.06 2.19
CA THR A 197 12.33 11.18 3.37
C THR A 197 10.90 10.87 3.82
N THR A 198 9.99 11.84 3.66
CA THR A 198 8.56 11.66 3.95
C THR A 198 7.91 10.62 3.04
N LEU A 199 8.33 10.55 1.78
CA LEU A 199 7.85 9.53 0.84
C LEU A 199 8.33 8.14 1.28
N PHE A 200 9.62 7.99 1.60
CA PHE A 200 10.15 6.71 2.10
C PHE A 200 9.51 6.26 3.41
N SER A 201 9.34 7.17 4.37
CA SER A 201 8.71 6.84 5.66
C SER A 201 7.25 6.44 5.53
N ASN A 202 6.56 6.97 4.52
CA ASN A 202 5.16 6.70 4.26
C ASN A 202 4.97 5.45 3.38
N THR A 203 5.93 5.09 2.53
CA THR A 203 5.85 3.83 1.76
C THR A 203 6.44 2.63 2.49
N GLU A 204 7.11 2.83 3.63
CA GLU A 204 7.68 1.72 4.36
C GLU A 204 6.58 0.78 4.90
N PRO A 205 6.60 -0.52 4.56
CA PRO A 205 5.65 -1.48 5.12
C PRO A 205 5.76 -1.50 6.64
N LEU A 206 4.64 -1.78 7.33
CA LEU A 206 4.68 -1.96 8.76
C LEU A 206 5.68 -3.06 9.13
N LYS A 207 6.74 -2.68 9.85
CA LYS A 207 7.82 -3.58 10.30
C LYS A 207 7.44 -4.45 11.51
N LEU A 208 6.18 -4.39 11.92
CA LEU A 208 5.65 -5.14 13.05
C LEU A 208 5.04 -6.46 12.55
N LYS A 209 5.06 -7.48 13.41
CA LYS A 209 4.39 -8.76 13.17
C LYS A 209 3.94 -9.38 14.47
N GLY A 210 2.79 -10.04 14.44
CA GLY A 210 2.28 -10.79 15.58
C GLY A 210 1.81 -9.87 16.69
N TYR A 211 1.87 -10.39 17.92
CA TYR A 211 1.34 -9.68 19.08
C TYR A 211 2.04 -8.33 19.31
N GLN A 212 1.24 -7.27 19.41
CA GLN A 212 1.64 -5.94 19.84
C GLN A 212 0.84 -5.55 21.09
N LYS A 213 1.43 -4.69 21.94
CA LYS A 213 0.67 -4.04 23.02
C LYS A 213 -0.45 -3.18 22.41
N TRP A 214 -1.49 -2.94 23.21
CA TRP A 214 -2.71 -2.27 22.74
C TRP A 214 -2.45 -0.90 22.12
N ASP A 215 -1.68 -0.06 22.80
CA ASP A 215 -1.19 1.24 22.34
C ASP A 215 -0.42 1.14 21.01
N VAL A 216 0.60 0.28 20.97
CA VAL A 216 1.44 0.06 19.78
C VAL A 216 0.61 -0.44 18.60
N PHE A 217 -0.38 -1.30 18.86
CA PHE A 217 -1.31 -1.76 17.83
C PHE A 217 -2.14 -0.60 17.27
N CYS A 218 -2.76 0.20 18.14
CA CYS A 218 -3.60 1.32 17.71
C CYS A 218 -2.79 2.34 16.90
N ASP A 219 -1.60 2.72 17.37
CA ASP A 219 -0.71 3.67 16.69
C ASP A 219 -0.26 3.14 15.32
N ALA A 220 0.08 1.85 15.24
CA ALA A 220 0.50 1.20 14.01
C ALA A 220 -0.62 1.18 12.95
N VAL A 221 -1.84 0.80 13.35
CA VAL A 221 -2.99 0.78 12.43
C VAL A 221 -3.38 2.21 12.05
N GLN A 222 -3.38 3.15 12.99
CA GLN A 222 -3.67 4.56 12.72
C GLN A 222 -2.69 5.14 11.69
N LYS A 223 -1.38 4.89 11.83
CA LYS A 223 -0.36 5.34 10.88
C LYS A 223 -0.60 4.81 9.47
N ILE A 224 -1.07 3.57 9.34
CA ILE A 224 -1.40 2.98 8.05
C ILE A 224 -2.65 3.65 7.48
N VAL A 225 -3.73 3.71 8.24
CA VAL A 225 -5.03 4.25 7.80
C VAL A 225 -4.93 5.74 7.45
N SER A 226 -4.13 6.52 8.18
CA SER A 226 -3.91 7.94 7.91
C SER A 226 -2.97 8.22 6.74
N ASN A 227 -2.37 7.18 6.14
CA ASN A 227 -1.37 7.35 5.10
C ASN A 227 -2.00 7.74 3.75
N PRO A 228 -1.75 8.96 3.25
CA PRO A 228 -2.36 9.43 1.99
C PRO A 228 -1.71 8.82 0.75
N LEU A 229 -0.53 8.19 0.87
CA LEU A 229 0.16 7.55 -0.25
C LEU A 229 -0.34 6.13 -0.54
N LEU A 230 -1.08 5.53 0.40
CA LEU A 230 -1.73 4.25 0.18
C LEU A 230 -3.13 4.48 -0.42
N PRO A 231 -3.60 3.61 -1.32
CA PRO A 231 -4.93 3.73 -1.91
C PRO A 231 -5.99 3.72 -0.84
N ALA A 232 -7.04 4.51 -1.08
CA ALA A 232 -8.26 4.45 -0.27
C ALA A 232 -8.81 3.02 -0.24
N ASP A 233 -9.21 2.57 0.95
CA ASP A 233 -9.91 1.31 1.20
C ASP A 233 -9.15 0.03 0.76
N GLY A 234 -7.84 0.15 0.53
CA GLY A 234 -6.94 -0.95 0.15
C GLY A 234 -5.79 -1.15 1.11
N LYS A 235 -5.88 -0.56 2.31
CA LYS A 235 -4.79 -0.53 3.30
C LYS A 235 -4.71 -1.79 4.15
N GLY A 236 -5.83 -2.47 4.34
CA GLY A 236 -5.90 -3.75 5.05
C GLY A 236 -7.29 -4.01 5.61
N VAL A 237 -7.40 -5.08 6.40
CA VAL A 237 -8.62 -5.45 7.10
C VAL A 237 -8.35 -5.51 8.60
N LEU A 238 -9.17 -4.81 9.39
CA LEU A 238 -9.23 -4.96 10.84
C LEU A 238 -10.34 -5.96 11.19
N VAL A 239 -10.04 -6.93 12.04
CA VAL A 239 -11.02 -7.92 12.51
C VAL A 239 -10.96 -8.07 14.03
N ALA A 240 -12.12 -8.02 14.67
CA ALA A 240 -12.31 -8.36 16.08
C ALA A 240 -12.91 -9.75 16.18
N LEU A 241 -12.20 -10.68 16.83
CA LEU A 241 -12.60 -12.06 17.02
C LEU A 241 -12.95 -12.31 18.49
N ARG A 242 -14.15 -12.86 18.73
CA ARG A 242 -14.59 -13.29 20.07
C ARG A 242 -14.38 -14.80 20.20
N PRO A 243 -13.55 -15.27 21.15
CA PRO A 243 -13.36 -16.70 21.39
C PRO A 243 -14.68 -17.44 21.67
N ALA A 244 -14.72 -18.73 21.35
CA ALA A 244 -15.82 -19.61 21.73
C ALA A 244 -15.95 -19.74 23.26
N PRO A 245 -17.16 -19.99 23.81
CA PRO A 245 -17.33 -20.27 25.23
C PRO A 245 -16.38 -21.38 25.71
N GLY A 246 -15.67 -21.15 26.81
CA GLY A 246 -14.66 -22.08 27.35
C GLY A 246 -13.24 -21.82 26.88
N LEU A 247 -13.03 -21.00 25.84
CA LEU A 247 -11.70 -20.57 25.40
C LEU A 247 -11.43 -19.14 25.86
N ARG A 248 -10.30 -18.92 26.56
CA ARG A 248 -9.86 -17.57 26.93
C ARG A 248 -9.15 -16.88 25.77
N VAL A 249 -9.22 -15.55 25.72
CA VAL A 249 -8.63 -14.77 24.62
C VAL A 249 -7.11 -14.93 24.54
N GLU A 250 -6.45 -15.11 25.68
CA GLU A 250 -5.02 -15.32 25.75
C GLU A 250 -4.62 -16.71 25.20
N GLN A 251 -5.51 -17.70 25.29
CA GLN A 251 -5.32 -19.01 24.64
C GLN A 251 -5.58 -18.92 23.13
N ALA A 252 -6.58 -18.15 22.71
CA ALA A 252 -6.79 -17.89 21.28
C ALA A 252 -5.57 -17.17 20.65
N LEU A 253 -4.93 -16.25 21.39
CA LEU A 253 -3.71 -15.58 20.95
C LEU A 253 -2.52 -16.54 20.76
N THR A 254 -2.36 -17.60 21.55
CA THR A 254 -1.26 -18.56 21.35
C THR A 254 -1.38 -19.37 20.05
N LEU A 255 -2.61 -19.51 19.55
CA LEU A 255 -2.94 -20.12 18.26
C LEU A 255 -2.76 -19.14 17.09
N CYS A 256 -2.73 -17.82 17.34
CA CYS A 256 -2.59 -16.79 16.31
C CYS A 256 -1.12 -16.67 15.86
N ARG A 257 -0.80 -17.21 14.68
CA ARG A 257 0.57 -17.27 14.13
C ARG A 257 0.67 -16.56 12.77
N PRO A 258 0.60 -15.21 12.72
CA PRO A 258 0.78 -14.50 11.46
C PRO A 258 2.20 -14.69 10.93
N HIS A 259 2.30 -15.02 9.65
CA HIS A 259 3.59 -15.28 8.97
C HIS A 259 4.19 -14.03 8.34
N ARG A 260 3.35 -13.09 7.88
CA ARG A 260 3.78 -11.92 7.11
C ARG A 260 4.11 -10.74 8.02
N MET A 261 5.11 -9.95 7.62
CA MET A 261 5.32 -8.60 8.16
C MET A 261 4.10 -7.74 7.80
N GLY A 262 3.64 -6.93 8.76
CA GLY A 262 2.45 -6.10 8.64
C GLY A 262 1.16 -6.74 9.16
N ASP A 263 1.18 -8.04 9.45
CA ASP A 263 0.07 -8.73 10.11
C ASP A 263 0.30 -8.71 11.62
N ILE A 264 -0.47 -7.88 12.32
CA ILE A 264 -0.34 -7.65 13.76
C ILE A 264 -1.61 -8.04 14.49
N ALA A 265 -1.47 -8.40 15.76
CA ALA A 265 -2.59 -8.77 16.62
C ALA A 265 -2.45 -8.12 17.99
N THR A 266 -3.56 -7.88 18.67
CA THR A 266 -3.60 -7.47 20.08
C THR A 266 -4.81 -8.08 20.78
N ILE A 267 -4.84 -8.02 22.10
CA ILE A 267 -5.95 -8.54 22.92
C ILE A 267 -6.40 -7.50 23.93
N ALA A 268 -7.70 -7.21 23.97
CA ALA A 268 -8.32 -6.48 25.07
C ALA A 268 -9.81 -6.81 25.15
N ASP A 269 -10.40 -6.57 26.32
CA ASP A 269 -11.84 -6.75 26.55
C ASP A 269 -12.40 -8.10 26.05
N LYS A 270 -11.64 -9.18 26.28
CA LYS A 270 -11.97 -10.57 25.86
C LYS A 270 -12.08 -10.77 24.34
N ARG A 271 -11.52 -9.87 23.54
CA ARG A 271 -11.47 -9.97 22.08
C ARG A 271 -10.03 -10.03 21.58
N LEU A 272 -9.82 -10.81 20.52
CA LEU A 272 -8.58 -10.83 19.76
C LEU A 272 -8.77 -9.92 18.55
N MET A 273 -8.00 -8.84 18.50
CA MET A 273 -7.99 -7.89 17.39
C MET A 273 -6.84 -8.25 16.45
N ILE A 274 -7.08 -8.32 15.15
CA ILE A 274 -6.05 -8.58 14.14
C ILE A 274 -6.17 -7.53 13.03
N PHE A 275 -5.06 -6.96 12.62
CA PHE A 275 -4.97 -6.13 11.42
C PHE A 275 -4.11 -6.84 10.38
N LEU A 276 -4.65 -7.02 9.18
CA LEU A 276 -4.00 -7.69 8.05
C LEU A 276 -3.68 -6.68 6.96
N SER A 277 -2.40 -6.33 6.83
CA SER A 277 -1.95 -5.30 5.89
C SER A 277 -2.16 -5.74 4.44
N PHE A 278 -2.74 -4.86 3.61
CA PHE A 278 -3.02 -5.13 2.18
C PHE A 278 -3.85 -6.39 1.90
N CYS A 279 -4.59 -6.89 2.89
CA CYS A 279 -5.57 -7.96 2.71
C CYS A 279 -6.84 -7.37 2.11
N ARG A 280 -7.48 -8.08 1.17
CA ARG A 280 -8.82 -7.75 0.69
C ARG A 280 -9.84 -8.48 1.55
N VAL A 281 -11.01 -7.88 1.76
CA VAL A 281 -12.09 -8.50 2.55
C VAL A 281 -12.49 -9.90 2.04
N ASN A 282 -12.47 -10.11 0.71
CA ASN A 282 -12.77 -11.40 0.09
C ASN A 282 -11.73 -12.49 0.39
N ASP A 283 -10.49 -12.09 0.69
CA ASP A 283 -9.38 -13.01 1.00
C ASP A 283 -9.21 -13.21 2.52
N LEU A 284 -10.07 -12.60 3.35
CA LEU A 284 -9.95 -12.64 4.81
C LEU A 284 -10.00 -14.08 5.36
N ASP A 285 -10.97 -14.88 4.92
CA ASP A 285 -11.11 -16.26 5.38
C ASP A 285 -9.90 -17.12 5.00
N ILE A 286 -9.33 -16.89 3.82
CA ILE A 286 -8.10 -17.53 3.35
C ILE A 286 -6.93 -17.10 4.24
N ALA A 287 -6.81 -15.81 4.56
CA ALA A 287 -5.75 -15.31 5.42
C ALA A 287 -5.85 -15.89 6.84
N LEU A 288 -7.04 -15.91 7.44
CA LEU A 288 -7.26 -16.45 8.77
C LEU A 288 -6.94 -17.95 8.85
N ASN A 289 -7.30 -18.72 7.83
CA ASN A 289 -6.96 -20.16 7.77
C ASN A 289 -5.45 -20.44 7.69
N HIS A 290 -4.66 -19.49 7.21
CA HIS A 290 -3.20 -19.59 7.26
C HIS A 290 -2.58 -19.09 8.57
N ILE A 291 -3.29 -18.22 9.31
CA ILE A 291 -2.84 -17.66 10.59
C ILE A 291 -3.11 -18.62 11.75
N PHE A 292 -4.24 -19.34 11.70
CA PHE A 292 -4.66 -20.26 12.74
C PHE A 292 -4.45 -21.72 12.32
N PRO A 293 -3.96 -22.58 13.23
CA PRO A 293 -3.73 -24.00 12.94
C PRO A 293 -5.03 -24.84 12.93
N LEU A 294 -6.15 -24.29 13.42
CA LEU A 294 -7.46 -24.93 13.48
C LEU A 294 -8.48 -24.07 12.73
N PRO A 295 -9.61 -24.65 12.26
CA PRO A 295 -10.70 -23.90 11.66
C PRO A 295 -11.15 -22.76 12.58
N THR A 296 -11.26 -21.56 12.04
CA THR A 296 -11.60 -20.38 12.84
C THR A 296 -12.97 -20.46 13.50
N GLY A 297 -13.93 -21.18 12.91
CA GLY A 297 -15.25 -21.43 13.49
C GLY A 297 -15.23 -22.25 14.77
N ASP A 298 -14.19 -23.07 15.00
CA ASP A 298 -14.03 -23.85 16.23
C ASP A 298 -13.41 -23.02 17.35
N ILE A 299 -12.61 -22.01 16.98
CA ILE A 299 -11.89 -21.15 17.92
C ILE A 299 -12.75 -19.94 18.33
N PHE A 300 -13.53 -19.40 17.39
CA PHE A 300 -14.23 -18.12 17.55
C PHE A 300 -15.74 -18.26 17.33
N SER A 301 -16.51 -17.67 18.25
CA SER A 301 -17.97 -17.67 18.20
C SER A 301 -18.54 -16.50 17.38
N ASN A 302 -17.82 -15.39 17.32
CA ASN A 302 -18.27 -14.20 16.60
C ASN A 302 -17.08 -13.41 16.04
N ARG A 303 -17.32 -12.69 14.95
CA ARG A 303 -16.35 -11.77 14.33
C ARG A 303 -17.02 -10.47 13.89
N VAL A 304 -16.29 -9.37 14.02
CA VAL A 304 -16.63 -8.07 13.43
C VAL A 304 -15.49 -7.64 12.54
N ILE A 305 -15.81 -7.11 11.35
CA ILE A 305 -14.84 -6.81 10.30
C ILE A 305 -15.01 -5.35 9.90
N TRP A 306 -13.89 -4.63 9.79
CA TRP A 306 -13.81 -3.28 9.24
C TRP A 306 -12.72 -3.28 8.15
N PHE A 307 -13.08 -2.85 6.95
CA PHE A 307 -12.18 -2.89 5.78
C PHE A 307 -12.09 -1.56 5.03
N GLU A 308 -13.05 -0.66 5.23
CA GLU A 308 -12.96 0.72 4.72
C GLU A 308 -12.14 1.58 5.68
N ASP A 309 -11.36 2.52 5.14
CA ASP A 309 -10.45 3.35 5.93
C ASP A 309 -11.21 4.15 7.00
N LYS A 310 -12.40 4.66 6.65
CA LYS A 310 -13.27 5.42 7.57
C LYS A 310 -13.80 4.56 8.71
N GLN A 311 -14.15 3.30 8.41
CA GLN A 311 -14.66 2.35 9.39
C GLN A 311 -13.56 1.96 10.39
N ILE A 312 -12.36 1.68 9.88
CA ILE A 312 -11.20 1.36 10.72
C ILE A 312 -10.82 2.57 11.57
N ALA A 313 -10.79 3.78 10.99
CA ALA A 313 -10.50 5.01 11.75
C ALA A 313 -11.52 5.27 12.88
N ALA A 314 -12.82 5.08 12.61
CA ALA A 314 -13.85 5.24 13.64
C ALA A 314 -13.71 4.20 14.76
N GLU A 315 -13.40 2.95 14.42
CA GLU A 315 -13.18 1.91 15.43
C GLU A 315 -11.91 2.15 16.26
N LEU A 316 -10.85 2.69 15.66
CA LEU A 316 -9.64 3.04 16.41
C LEU A 316 -9.91 4.08 17.51
N VAL A 317 -10.81 5.04 17.27
CA VAL A 317 -11.24 5.99 18.32
C VAL A 317 -11.90 5.24 19.47
N ASN A 318 -12.81 4.31 19.18
CA ASN A 318 -13.45 3.47 20.21
C ASN A 318 -12.42 2.60 20.96
N MET A 319 -11.42 2.07 20.25
CA MET A 319 -10.36 1.26 20.82
C MET A 319 -9.44 2.06 21.74
N GLN A 320 -9.16 3.33 21.41
CA GLN A 320 -8.34 4.23 22.22
C GLN A 320 -9.04 4.63 23.54
N ASP A 321 -10.37 4.64 23.58
CA ASP A 321 -11.16 4.87 24.81
C ASP A 321 -11.14 3.68 25.79
N VAL A 322 -10.62 2.50 25.38
CA VAL A 322 -10.50 1.33 26.26
C VAL A 322 -9.43 1.57 27.32
N LYS A 323 -9.87 1.71 28.57
CA LYS A 323 -8.97 1.98 29.70
C LYS A 323 -7.89 0.89 29.87
N PRO A 324 -6.67 1.26 30.33
CA PRO A 324 -5.54 0.33 30.47
C PRO A 324 -5.82 -0.90 31.34
N GLU A 325 -6.76 -0.84 32.28
CA GLU A 325 -7.09 -1.99 33.14
C GLU A 325 -7.75 -3.14 32.37
N ARG A 326 -8.30 -2.86 31.18
CA ARG A 326 -8.89 -3.87 30.29
C ARG A 326 -7.88 -4.44 29.29
N TRP A 327 -6.67 -3.92 29.26
CA TRP A 327 -5.61 -4.44 28.39
C TRP A 327 -5.16 -5.79 28.93
N THR A 328 -5.39 -6.83 28.16
CA THR A 328 -5.09 -8.19 28.59
C THR A 328 -3.65 -8.50 28.21
N LYS A 329 -2.86 -9.05 29.14
CA LYS A 329 -1.48 -9.47 28.83
C LYS A 329 -1.49 -10.89 28.25
N PRO A 330 -0.63 -11.19 27.28
CA PRO A 330 -0.50 -12.57 26.78
C PRO A 330 -0.10 -13.50 27.92
N LEU A 331 -0.47 -14.78 27.81
CA LEU A 331 0.04 -15.79 28.72
C LEU A 331 1.57 -15.78 28.69
N PRO A 332 2.24 -15.91 29.84
CA PRO A 332 3.69 -16.02 29.87
C PRO A 332 4.10 -17.18 28.97
N VAL A 333 5.01 -16.91 28.04
CA VAL A 333 5.58 -17.96 27.20
C VAL A 333 6.41 -18.84 28.12
N THR A 334 5.87 -20.00 28.51
CA THR A 334 6.68 -21.07 29.08
C THR A 334 7.56 -21.62 27.96
N THR A 335 8.66 -20.93 27.67
CA THR A 335 9.84 -21.59 27.11
C THR A 335 10.40 -22.48 28.21
N GLN A 336 9.70 -23.56 28.53
CA GLN A 336 10.44 -24.74 28.93
C GLN A 336 11.20 -25.15 27.68
N PRO A 337 12.55 -25.11 27.63
CA PRO A 337 13.27 -25.82 26.59
C PRO A 337 12.69 -27.23 26.63
N GLY A 338 12.01 -27.63 25.55
CA GLY A 338 11.23 -28.86 25.53
C GLY A 338 12.09 -29.94 26.16
N LYS A 339 11.63 -30.49 27.29
CA LYS A 339 12.30 -31.61 27.95
C LYS A 339 12.51 -32.61 26.83
N ILE A 340 13.78 -32.81 26.48
CA ILE A 340 14.19 -33.54 25.29
C ILE A 340 13.42 -34.86 25.33
N ILE A 341 12.45 -35.01 24.43
CA ILE A 341 11.79 -36.29 24.18
C ILE A 341 12.95 -37.25 23.95
N ASN A 342 13.10 -38.31 24.77
CA ASN A 342 14.24 -39.25 24.79
C ASN A 342 14.72 -39.65 23.39
N ALA A 343 15.47 -38.78 22.74
CA ALA A 343 15.83 -38.87 21.35
C ALA A 343 17.10 -38.08 21.12
N THR A 344 18.13 -38.76 20.65
CA THR A 344 19.37 -38.14 20.20
C THR A 344 19.45 -38.22 18.69
N HIS A 345 19.99 -37.18 18.07
CA HIS A 345 20.24 -37.11 16.63
C HIS A 345 21.69 -37.50 16.37
N ASP A 346 21.94 -38.62 15.69
CA ASP A 346 23.28 -39.17 15.46
C ASP A 346 24.01 -38.56 14.25
N GLY A 347 23.43 -37.53 13.63
CA GLY A 347 23.92 -36.90 12.40
C GLY A 347 23.27 -37.43 11.12
N ARG A 348 22.46 -38.50 11.17
CA ARG A 348 21.68 -38.99 10.01
C ARG A 348 20.20 -39.21 10.31
N HIS A 349 19.82 -39.59 11.53
CA HIS A 349 18.41 -39.77 11.91
C HIS A 349 18.17 -39.59 13.41
N TRP A 350 16.91 -39.31 13.76
CA TRP A 350 16.46 -39.23 15.16
C TRP A 350 16.21 -40.64 15.72
N ARG A 351 16.88 -40.98 16.82
CA ARG A 351 16.73 -42.29 17.49
C ARG A 351 16.12 -42.12 18.87
N ARG A 352 14.95 -42.71 19.13
CA ARG A 352 14.35 -42.71 20.47
C ARG A 352 14.90 -43.84 21.35
N TYR A 353 15.18 -43.56 22.62
CA TYR A 353 15.50 -44.59 23.60
C TYR A 353 14.23 -44.99 24.36
N PRO A 354 13.80 -46.26 24.31
CA PRO A 354 12.69 -46.71 25.14
C PRO A 354 13.12 -46.73 26.61
N GLU A 355 12.31 -46.12 27.47
CA GLU A 355 12.44 -46.27 28.92
C GLU A 355 11.78 -47.58 29.36
N PRO A 356 12.50 -48.48 30.06
CA PRO A 356 11.88 -49.68 30.60
C PRO A 356 10.98 -49.31 31.78
N HIS A 357 9.67 -49.39 31.59
CA HIS A 357 8.71 -49.35 32.69
C HIS A 357 8.68 -50.71 33.39
N ARG A 358 9.08 -50.73 34.68
CA ARG A 358 8.78 -51.86 35.56
C ARG A 358 7.37 -51.70 36.11
N LEU A 359 6.50 -52.67 35.83
CA LEU A 359 5.26 -52.82 36.57
C LEU A 359 5.63 -53.25 37.99
N SER A 360 5.35 -52.39 38.98
CA SER A 360 5.47 -52.72 40.39
C SER A 360 4.54 -53.89 40.70
N ALA A 361 5.12 -55.04 41.04
CA ALA A 361 4.42 -56.15 41.68
C ALA A 361 4.21 -55.81 43.16
N ASP A 362 2.97 -56.00 43.59
CA ASP A 362 2.46 -56.22 44.95
C ASP A 362 2.67 -55.15 46.03
N THR A 363 1.60 -54.37 46.19
CA THR A 363 0.92 -54.15 47.48
C THR A 363 1.15 -55.29 48.47
N GLY A 364 1.72 -54.97 49.62
CA GLY A 364 1.91 -55.92 50.71
C GLY A 364 0.58 -56.50 51.21
N GLU A 365 0.48 -57.82 51.20
CA GLU A 365 -0.43 -58.56 52.06
C GLU A 365 0.22 -58.76 53.44
N GLN A 366 -0.50 -58.33 54.47
CA GLN A 366 -0.20 -58.63 55.86
C GLN A 366 -0.33 -60.13 56.12
N SER A 367 0.64 -60.71 56.82
CA SER A 367 0.44 -61.92 57.61
C SER A 367 1.30 -61.89 58.87
N SER A 368 0.60 -61.95 60.02
CA SER A 368 1.04 -62.06 61.43
C SER A 368 1.30 -60.75 62.17
#